data_AF-A0A7J8Y065-F1
#
_entry.id   AF-A0A7J8Y065-F1
#
_cell.length_a   1.000
_cell.length_b   1.000
_cell.length_c   1.000
_cell.angle_alpha   90.00
_cell.angle_beta   90.00
_cell.angle_gamma   90.00
#
_symmetry.space_group_name_H-M   'P 1'
#
loop_
_entity.id
_entity.type
_entity.pdbx_description
1 polymer ?
#
loop_
_entity_poly.entity_id
_entity_poly.type
_entity_poly.pdbx_seq_one_letter_code
_entity_poly.pdbx_strand_id
1 'polypeptide(L)' 'MERGEDPVQVPLVFFSNFWVQVHNLQLRSMSERMARQLENFIGHFLEYDATIITRGFKKLMRIRVCLNVRNPLKRKK' A
#
# COMPACT_ATOMS: atom_id res chain seq x y z
N MET A 1 -5.26 -28.28 14.40
CA MET A 1 -3.93 -27.67 14.61
C MET A 1 -3.02 -28.27 13.56
N GLU A 2 -2.80 -27.57 12.45
CA GLU A 2 -1.95 -28.10 11.38
C GLU A 2 -0.48 -28.10 11.79
N ARG A 3 0.19 -29.20 11.46
CA ARG A 3 1.59 -29.48 11.77
C ARG A 3 2.47 -28.48 11.04
N GLY A 4 3.47 -27.95 11.75
CA GLY A 4 4.42 -26.96 11.24
C GLY A 4 5.00 -27.38 9.90
N GLU A 5 4.69 -26.60 8.87
CA GLU A 5 5.32 -26.69 7.56
C GLU A 5 6.82 -26.42 7.72
N ASP A 6 7.63 -27.20 7.00
CA ASP A 6 9.07 -26.99 6.90
C ASP A 6 9.32 -25.58 6.32
N PRO A 7 9.93 -24.65 7.07
CA PRO A 7 10.10 -23.27 6.63
C PRO A 7 10.95 -23.13 5.35
N VAL A 8 11.69 -24.18 4.96
CA VAL A 8 12.45 -24.23 3.69
C VAL A 8 11.54 -24.49 2.48
N GLN A 9 10.38 -25.12 2.69
CA GLN A 9 9.43 -25.46 1.63
C GLN A 9 8.40 -24.35 1.37
N VAL A 10 8.36 -23.32 2.23
CA VAL A 10 7.48 -22.16 2.05
C VAL A 10 8.02 -21.30 0.90
N PRO A 11 7.26 -21.12 -0.20
CA PRO A 11 7.69 -20.28 -1.31
C PRO A 11 7.93 -18.84 -0.83
N LEU A 12 9.08 -18.27 -1.17
CA LEU A 12 9.38 -16.88 -0.85
C LEU A 12 8.41 -15.97 -1.61
N VAL A 13 7.45 -15.40 -0.88
CA VAL A 13 6.51 -14.41 -1.43
C VAL A 13 7.27 -13.11 -1.63
N PHE A 14 7.71 -12.87 -2.87
CA PHE A 14 8.45 -11.66 -3.22
C PHE A 14 7.54 -10.44 -3.36
N PHE A 15 6.27 -10.64 -3.72
CA PHE A 15 5.31 -9.58 -3.96
C PHE A 15 4.17 -9.70 -2.96
N SER A 16 3.91 -8.64 -2.20
CA SER A 16 2.84 -8.63 -1.21
C SER A 16 2.02 -7.35 -1.27
N ASN A 17 0.74 -7.49 -0.98
CA ASN A 17 -0.25 -6.41 -1.08
C ASN A 17 -0.43 -5.73 0.26
N PHE A 18 -0.13 -4.44 0.33
CA PHE A 18 -0.27 -3.63 1.54
C PHE A 18 -1.27 -2.50 1.35
N TRP A 19 -2.00 -2.22 2.41
CA TRP A 19 -2.72 -0.96 2.54
C TRP A 19 -1.76 0.10 3.06
N VAL A 20 -1.62 1.19 2.30
CA VAL A 20 -0.77 2.32 2.65
C VAL A 20 -1.63 3.55 2.90
N GLN A 21 -1.38 4.21 4.03
CA GLN A 21 -2.00 5.47 4.38
C GLN A 21 -1.07 6.62 3.99
N VAL A 22 -1.58 7.54 3.18
CA VAL A 22 -0.87 8.74 2.74
C VAL A 22 -1.46 9.93 3.47
N HIS A 23 -0.61 10.58 4.27
CA HIS A 23 -0.97 11.73 5.09
C HIS A 23 -0.49 13.04 4.47
N ASN A 24 -0.99 14.16 5.00
CA ASN A 24 -0.59 15.52 4.62
C ASN A 24 -0.85 15.88 3.15
N LEU A 25 -1.80 15.20 2.51
CA LEU A 25 -2.31 15.61 1.20
C LEU A 25 -3.44 16.62 1.36
N GLN A 26 -3.49 17.61 0.48
CA GLN A 26 -4.66 18.47 0.36
C GLN A 26 -5.87 17.65 -0.11
N LEU A 27 -7.07 17.97 0.38
CA LEU A 27 -8.28 17.21 0.02
C LEU A 27 -8.51 17.14 -1.50
N ARG A 28 -8.22 18.21 -2.23
CA ARG A 28 -8.31 18.26 -3.71
C ARG A 28 -7.34 17.31 -4.41
N SER A 29 -6.26 16.92 -3.73
CA SER A 29 -5.26 15.98 -4.24
C SER A 29 -5.59 14.52 -3.93
N MET A 30 -6.55 14.23 -3.04
CA MET A 30 -6.97 12.87 -2.68
C MET A 30 -7.85 12.27 -3.78
N SER A 31 -7.22 11.88 -4.89
CA SER A 31 -7.87 11.34 -6.08
C SER A 31 -7.14 10.07 -6.55
N GLU A 32 -7.84 9.22 -7.31
CA GLU A 32 -7.22 8.05 -7.92
C GLU A 32 -6.06 8.44 -8.86
N ARG A 33 -6.17 9.58 -9.55
CA ARG A 33 -5.08 10.10 -10.39
C ARG A 33 -3.80 10.33 -9.57
N MET A 34 -3.92 10.92 -8.38
CA MET A 34 -2.79 11.08 -7.46
C MET A 34 -2.29 9.72 -6.95
N ALA A 35 -3.18 8.77 -6.70
CA ALA A 35 -2.83 7.41 -6.28
C ALA A 35 -1.90 6.74 -7.31
N ARG A 36 -2.25 6.86 -8.59
CA ARG A 36 -1.46 6.33 -9.71
C ARG A 36 -0.12 7.06 -9.86
N GLN A 37 -0.05 8.36 -9.57
CA GLN A 37 1.24 9.08 -9.56
C GLN A 37 2.20 8.57 -8.47
N LEU A 38 1.67 8.02 -7.37
CA LEU A 38 2.47 7.43 -6.29
C LEU A 38 2.99 6.01 -6.59
N GLU A 39 2.56 5.39 -7.70
CA GLU A 39 2.95 4.04 -8.09
C GLU A 39 4.47 3.86 -8.14
N ASN A 40 5.16 4.77 -8.84
CA ASN A 40 6.62 4.71 -8.99
C ASN A 40 7.39 5.01 -7.68
N PHE A 41 6.71 5.56 -6.66
CA PHE A 41 7.36 5.92 -5.40
C PHE A 41 7.26 4.80 -4.37
N ILE A 42 6.07 4.21 -4.23
CA ILE A 42 5.73 3.25 -3.18
C ILE A 42 5.81 1.84 -3.77
N GLY A 43 5.06 1.54 -4.84
CA GLY A 43 4.95 0.25 -5.51
C GLY A 43 3.75 0.20 -6.46
N HIS A 44 3.52 -0.94 -7.10
CA HIS A 44 2.46 -1.08 -8.10
C HIS A 44 1.08 -0.79 -7.53
N PHE A 45 0.37 0.17 -8.12
CA PHE A 45 -0.96 0.57 -7.67
C PHE A 45 -1.98 -0.52 -7.99
N LEU A 46 -2.78 -0.88 -6.99
CA LEU A 46 -3.87 -1.86 -7.14
C LEU A 46 -5.25 -1.21 -6.98
N GLU A 47 -5.43 -0.41 -5.94
CA GLU A 47 -6.75 0.06 -5.52
C GLU A 47 -6.68 1.38 -4.76
N TYR A 48 -7.72 2.19 -4.90
CA TYR A 48 -7.90 3.42 -4.14
C TYR A 48 -9.17 3.31 -3.29
N ASP A 49 -9.03 3.47 -1.96
CA ASP A 49 -10.15 3.40 -1.02
C ASP A 49 -10.83 4.78 -0.89
N ALA A 50 -11.82 5.03 -1.76
CA ALA A 50 -12.62 6.24 -1.72
C ALA A 50 -13.58 6.31 -0.51
N THR A 51 -13.80 5.19 0.19
CA THR A 51 -14.76 5.14 1.31
C THR A 51 -14.30 5.95 2.53
N ILE A 52 -13.00 6.22 2.63
CA ILE A 52 -12.42 7.04 3.69
C ILE A 52 -12.82 8.52 3.54
N ILE A 53 -12.91 9.00 2.31
CA ILE A 53 -13.38 10.37 2.04
C ILE A 53 -14.85 10.49 2.38
N THR A 54 -15.67 9.53 1.96
CA THR A 54 -17.13 9.56 2.19
C THR A 54 -17.48 9.37 3.67
N ARG A 55 -16.67 8.62 4.44
CA ARG A 55 -16.80 8.46 5.90
C ARG A 55 -16.27 9.65 6.73
N GLY A 56 -15.85 10.75 6.09
CA GLY A 56 -15.44 11.96 6.80
C GLY A 56 -14.00 11.97 7.32
N PHE A 57 -13.22 10.91 7.08
CA PHE A 57 -11.79 10.82 7.41
C PHE A 57 -10.94 11.56 6.37
N LYS A 58 -11.24 12.84 6.13
CA LYS A 58 -10.61 13.71 5.11
C LYS A 58 -9.14 14.05 5.37
N LYS A 59 -8.51 13.41 6.36
CA LYS A 59 -7.13 13.69 6.79
C LYS A 59 -6.09 12.76 6.15
N LEU A 60 -6.54 11.69 5.51
CA LEU A 60 -5.66 10.71 4.89
C LEU A 60 -6.28 10.12 3.64
N MET A 61 -5.42 9.73 2.72
CA MET A 61 -5.74 8.93 1.54
C MET A 61 -5.27 7.50 1.80
N ARG A 62 -6.03 6.49 1.36
CA ARG A 62 -5.60 5.08 1.50
C ARG A 62 -5.58 4.41 0.14
N ILE A 63 -4.45 3.76 -0.13
CA ILE A 63 -4.21 3.05 -1.39
C ILE A 63 -3.74 1.64 -1.09
N ARG A 64 -4.06 0.72 -1.99
CA ARG A 64 -3.53 -0.64 -1.98
C ARG A 64 -2.43 -0.72 -3.02
N VAL A 65 -1.28 -1.24 -2.60
CA VAL A 65 -0.10 -1.37 -3.44
C VAL A 65 0.49 -2.78 -3.34
N CYS A 66 1.04 -3.26 -4.44
CA CYS A 66 1.86 -4.46 -4.48
C CYS A 66 3.34 -4.06 -4.37
N LEU A 67 4.02 -4.58 -3.35
CA LEU A 67 5.41 -4.26 -3.02
C LEU A 67 6.30 -5.48 -3.17
N ASN A 68 7.47 -5.27 -3.78
CA ASN A 68 8.55 -6.24 -3.69
C ASN A 68 9.20 -6.17 -2.31
N VAL A 69 8.96 -7.17 -1.46
CA VAL A 69 9.42 -7.18 -0.06
C VAL A 69 10.94 -7.38 0.09
N ARG A 70 11.66 -7.68 -1.00
CA ARG A 70 13.13 -7.74 -1.02
C ARG A 70 13.75 -6.34 -1.03
N ASN A 71 13.02 -5.34 -1.50
CA ASN A 71 13.50 -3.97 -1.52
C ASN A 71 13.24 -3.32 -0.16
N PRO A 72 14.22 -2.61 0.42
CA PRO A 72 14.01 -1.91 1.67
C PRO A 72 12.94 -0.84 1.50
N LEU A 73 12.10 -0.67 2.52
CA LEU A 73 11.15 0.44 2.55
C LEU A 73 11.91 1.76 2.60
N LYS A 74 11.49 2.74 1.79
CA LYS A 74 12.04 4.10 1.84
C LYS A 74 11.72 4.72 3.19
N ARG A 75 12.75 4.94 4.02
CA ARG A 75 12.64 5.68 5.28
C ARG A 75 12.86 7.16 5.01
N LYS A 76 12.17 8.02 5.78
CA LYS A 76 12.46 9.47 5.78
C LYS A 76 13.95 9.68 6.07
N LYS A 77 14.58 10.60 5.32
CA LYS A 77 15.94 11.06 5.60
C LYS A 77 15.93 11.99 6.80
#